data_AF-A0A538NW14-F1
#
_entry.id   AF-A0A538NW14-F1
#
_cell.length_a   1.000
_cell.length_b   1.000
_cell.length_c   1.000
_cell.angle_alpha   90.00
_cell.angle_beta   90.00
_cell.angle_gamma   90.00
#
_symmetry.space_group_name_H-M   'P 1'
#
loop_
_entity.id
_entity.type
_entity.pdbx_description
1 polymer ?
#
loop_
_entity_poly.entity_id
_entity_poly.type
_entity_poly.pdbx_seq_one_letter_code
_entity_poly.pdbx_strand_id
1 'polypeptide(L)'
;MNGEVSRPEERSAIILLIIISIVRPFVPGSFVWGLVIVQLVLLVRAIPRHDWNTVHLGILLCSLTLFSVLPGTRRWPWIFLMPVLLYWALVQSFRPLRLTTAWLRVGHPTLPMWIAAATVAVGSAVSLLLWFKLARPDVTWQAGLIPTWSPGRLVLLGLGFALFNAAVEEMIWRGVVFHALERTGLPTFQVVLMQAVSFGVVHLHGFPSGSLGILLASAYGAILGVLRWQTRGLLVPFVAHAVTDLSIFEILIYLAHD
;
A
#
# COMPACT_ATOMS: atom_id res chain seq x y z
N MET A 1 -15.64 -16.81 7.66
CA MET A 1 -16.26 -16.45 6.36
C MET A 1 -15.69 -17.42 5.35
N ASN A 2 -16.43 -18.48 5.03
CA ASN A 2 -16.00 -19.54 4.12
C ASN A 2 -16.16 -19.03 2.68
N GLY A 3 -15.25 -18.16 2.23
CA GLY A 3 -15.17 -17.95 0.78
C GLY A 3 -14.22 -18.99 0.20
N GLU A 4 -14.54 -19.44 -1.01
CA GLU A 4 -13.80 -20.49 -1.70
C GLU A 4 -12.30 -20.16 -1.75
N VAL A 5 -11.50 -21.15 -1.38
CA VAL A 5 -10.05 -21.11 -1.52
C VAL A 5 -9.74 -21.19 -3.01
N SER A 6 -8.81 -20.36 -3.48
CA SER A 6 -8.37 -20.31 -4.86
C SER A 6 -7.86 -21.66 -5.35
N ARG A 7 -8.12 -21.95 -6.63
CA ARG A 7 -7.56 -23.12 -7.32
C ARG A 7 -6.02 -22.99 -7.40
N PRO A 8 -5.27 -24.09 -7.52
CA PRO A 8 -3.81 -24.06 -7.55
C PRO A 8 -3.23 -23.07 -8.58
N GLU A 9 -3.80 -23.01 -9.79
CA GLU A 9 -3.39 -22.10 -10.85
C GLU A 9 -3.66 -20.62 -10.53
N GLU A 10 -4.76 -20.32 -9.84
CA GLU A 10 -5.13 -18.98 -9.38
C GLU A 10 -4.15 -18.52 -8.28
N ARG A 11 -3.84 -19.42 -7.34
CA ARG A 11 -2.84 -19.20 -6.30
C ARG A 11 -1.47 -18.87 -6.91
N SER A 12 -1.02 -19.63 -7.90
CA SER A 12 0.24 -19.36 -8.60
C SER A 12 0.24 -17.99 -9.28
N ALA A 13 -0.87 -17.60 -9.91
CA ALA A 13 -1.00 -16.29 -10.55
C ALA A 13 -0.93 -15.14 -9.53
N ILE A 14 -1.66 -15.24 -8.41
CA ILE A 14 -1.64 -14.25 -7.33
C ILE A 14 -0.22 -14.08 -6.75
N ILE A 15 0.45 -15.19 -6.42
CA ILE A 15 1.81 -15.17 -5.89
C ILE A 15 2.78 -14.54 -6.89
N LEU A 16 2.67 -14.89 -8.18
CA LEU A 16 3.54 -14.34 -9.22
C LEU A 16 3.32 -12.82 -9.40
N LEU A 17 2.07 -12.35 -9.39
CA LEU A 17 1.77 -10.91 -9.45
C LEU A 17 2.44 -10.15 -8.29
N ILE A 18 2.40 -10.71 -7.08
CA ILE A 18 3.04 -10.12 -5.89
C ILE A 18 4.56 -10.14 -6.01
N ILE A 19 5.16 -11.26 -6.42
CA ILE A 19 6.61 -11.34 -6.64
C ILE A 19 7.06 -10.30 -7.65
N ILE A 20 6.34 -10.14 -8.77
CA ILE A 20 6.66 -9.12 -9.77
C ILE A 20 6.61 -7.72 -9.13
N SER A 21 5.60 -7.42 -8.31
CA SER A 21 5.51 -6.12 -7.61
C SER A 21 6.67 -5.87 -6.63
N ILE A 22 7.14 -6.91 -5.93
CA ILE A 22 8.29 -6.84 -5.02
C ILE A 22 9.60 -6.67 -5.81
N VAL A 23 9.77 -7.37 -6.92
CA VAL A 23 11.01 -7.32 -7.70
C VAL A 23 11.10 -6.03 -8.52
N ARG A 24 9.96 -5.44 -8.93
CA ARG A 24 9.90 -4.28 -9.83
C ARG A 24 10.84 -3.12 -9.46
N PRO A 25 10.93 -2.64 -8.21
CA PRO A 25 11.79 -1.50 -7.88
C PRO A 25 13.29 -1.76 -8.07
N PHE A 26 13.71 -3.02 -8.19
CA PHE A 26 15.10 -3.43 -8.39
C PHE A 26 15.44 -3.75 -9.85
N VAL A 27 14.45 -3.68 -10.75
CA VAL A 27 14.61 -4.02 -12.16
C VAL A 27 14.89 -2.75 -12.98
N PRO A 28 15.88 -2.74 -13.89
CA PRO A 28 16.13 -1.59 -14.75
C PRO A 28 14.91 -1.23 -15.59
N GLY A 29 14.73 0.07 -15.87
CA GLY A 29 13.56 0.58 -16.59
C GLY A 29 13.30 -0.10 -17.94
N SER A 30 14.35 -0.54 -18.63
CA SER A 30 14.26 -1.27 -19.92
C SER A 30 13.50 -2.60 -19.82
N PHE A 31 13.50 -3.24 -18.65
CA PHE A 31 12.85 -4.55 -18.43
C PHE A 31 11.44 -4.44 -17.86
N VAL A 32 11.01 -3.24 -17.43
CA VAL A 32 9.68 -3.06 -16.79
C VAL A 32 8.55 -3.43 -17.75
N TRP A 33 8.69 -3.17 -19.05
CA TRP A 33 7.69 -3.56 -20.05
C TRP A 33 7.48 -5.09 -20.11
N GLY A 34 8.53 -5.88 -19.90
CA GLY A 34 8.41 -7.33 -19.77
C GLY A 34 7.56 -7.72 -18.56
N LEU A 35 7.75 -7.06 -17.42
CA LEU A 35 6.93 -7.27 -16.21
C LEU A 35 5.47 -6.91 -16.45
N VAL A 36 5.20 -5.76 -17.10
CA VAL A 36 3.84 -5.33 -17.48
C VAL A 36 3.17 -6.37 -18.37
N ILE A 37 3.86 -6.87 -19.40
CA ILE A 37 3.32 -7.89 -20.31
C ILE A 37 2.98 -9.17 -19.55
N VAL A 38 3.85 -9.65 -18.65
CA VAL A 38 3.56 -10.85 -17.84
C VAL A 38 2.34 -10.63 -16.97
N GLN A 39 2.23 -9.48 -16.28
CA GLN A 39 1.06 -9.15 -15.46
C GLN A 39 -0.23 -9.07 -16.30
N LEU A 40 -0.18 -8.46 -17.49
CA LEU A 40 -1.31 -8.41 -18.42
C LEU A 40 -1.74 -9.81 -18.88
N VAL A 41 -0.79 -10.70 -19.18
CA VAL A 41 -1.10 -12.08 -19.56
C VAL A 41 -1.80 -12.82 -18.43
N LEU A 42 -1.35 -12.66 -17.17
CA LEU A 42 -2.01 -13.26 -16.00
C LEU A 42 -3.42 -12.69 -15.81
N LEU A 43 -3.57 -11.37 -15.91
CA LEU A 43 -4.86 -10.68 -15.82
C LEU A 43 -5.85 -11.17 -16.89
N VAL A 44 -5.45 -11.18 -18.16
CA VAL A 44 -6.31 -11.61 -19.27
C VAL A 44 -6.69 -13.09 -19.14
N ARG A 45 -5.77 -13.94 -18.69
CA ARG A 45 -6.06 -15.37 -18.44
C ARG A 45 -7.03 -15.60 -17.28
N ALA A 46 -7.10 -14.71 -16.29
CA ALA A 46 -8.00 -14.83 -15.16
C ALA A 46 -9.47 -14.55 -15.54
N ILE A 47 -9.72 -13.70 -16.54
CA ILE A 47 -11.08 -13.25 -16.91
C ILE A 47 -12.00 -14.42 -17.35
N PRO A 48 -11.65 -15.29 -18.32
CA PRO A 48 -12.52 -16.39 -18.74
C PRO A 48 -12.73 -17.45 -17.66
N ARG A 49 -11.87 -17.50 -16.65
CA ARG A 49 -11.94 -18.44 -15.53
C ARG A 49 -12.82 -17.94 -14.37
N HIS A 50 -13.29 -16.69 -14.46
CA HIS A 50 -13.98 -15.98 -13.39
C HIS A 50 -13.16 -15.88 -12.10
N ASP A 51 -11.83 -15.87 -12.20
CA ASP A 51 -10.94 -15.64 -11.06
C ASP A 51 -10.84 -14.14 -10.76
N TRP A 52 -11.90 -13.62 -10.13
CA TRP A 52 -12.02 -12.20 -9.88
C TRP A 52 -10.97 -11.66 -8.91
N ASN A 53 -10.41 -12.50 -8.02
CA ASN A 53 -9.35 -12.07 -7.10
C ASN A 53 -8.06 -11.74 -7.87
N THR A 54 -7.66 -12.62 -8.80
CA THR A 54 -6.53 -12.34 -9.70
C THR A 54 -6.82 -11.17 -10.63
N VAL A 55 -8.07 -10.97 -11.07
CA VAL A 55 -8.43 -9.81 -11.89
C VAL A 55 -8.29 -8.50 -11.10
N HIS A 56 -8.82 -8.41 -9.88
CA HIS A 56 -8.67 -7.23 -9.01
C HIS A 56 -7.20 -6.90 -8.76
N LEU A 57 -6.42 -7.92 -8.36
CA LEU A 57 -4.99 -7.77 -8.10
C LEU A 57 -4.20 -7.40 -9.37
N GLY A 58 -4.52 -8.06 -10.48
CA GLY A 58 -3.88 -7.86 -11.77
C GLY A 58 -4.10 -6.45 -12.30
N ILE A 59 -5.32 -5.92 -12.25
CA ILE A 59 -5.61 -4.52 -12.63
C ILE A 59 -4.74 -3.56 -11.82
N LEU A 60 -4.72 -3.73 -10.49
CA LEU A 60 -4.04 -2.80 -9.60
C LEU A 60 -2.51 -2.87 -9.74
N LEU A 61 -1.92 -4.07 -9.68
CA LEU A 61 -0.46 -4.22 -9.75
C LEU A 61 0.10 -3.98 -11.15
N CYS A 62 -0.65 -4.32 -12.21
CA CYS A 62 -0.27 -4.00 -13.58
C CYS A 62 -0.28 -2.48 -13.79
N SER A 63 -1.33 -1.79 -13.34
CA SER A 63 -1.40 -0.34 -13.46
C SER A 63 -0.35 0.37 -12.60
N LEU A 64 -0.08 -0.08 -11.37
CA LEU A 64 1.05 0.42 -10.57
C LEU A 64 2.38 0.28 -11.32
N THR A 65 2.62 -0.87 -11.93
CA THR A 65 3.85 -1.12 -12.71
C THR A 65 3.91 -0.21 -13.93
N LEU A 66 2.81 -0.03 -14.67
CA LEU A 66 2.72 0.85 -15.83
C LEU A 66 2.94 2.32 -15.47
N PHE A 67 2.20 2.87 -14.51
CA PHE A 67 2.30 4.27 -14.11
C PHE A 67 3.62 4.63 -13.43
N SER A 68 4.36 3.64 -12.98
CA SER A 68 5.69 3.83 -12.42
C SER A 68 6.78 4.15 -13.46
N VAL A 69 6.53 3.91 -14.75
CA VAL A 69 7.46 4.22 -15.86
C VAL A 69 6.97 5.33 -16.78
N LEU A 70 5.70 5.69 -16.71
CA LEU A 70 5.16 6.80 -17.48
C LEU A 70 5.67 8.15 -16.94
N PRO A 71 6.17 9.04 -17.84
CA PRO A 71 6.53 10.40 -17.46
C PRO A 71 5.35 11.13 -16.80
N GLY A 72 5.61 11.89 -15.74
CA GLY A 72 4.59 12.65 -15.01
C GLY A 72 3.86 11.87 -13.91
N THR A 73 3.63 10.57 -14.07
CA THR A 73 2.89 9.77 -13.07
C THR A 73 3.77 9.06 -12.06
N ARG A 74 5.08 8.96 -12.29
CA ARG A 74 6.02 8.25 -11.39
C ARG A 74 6.23 8.91 -10.01
N ARG A 75 5.69 10.10 -9.77
CA ARG A 75 5.86 10.84 -8.51
C ARG A 75 4.60 10.74 -7.66
N TRP A 76 4.76 10.88 -6.35
CA TRP A 76 3.63 11.06 -5.44
C TRP A 76 2.86 12.35 -5.80
N PRO A 77 1.53 12.36 -5.73
CA PRO A 77 0.63 11.24 -5.38
C PRO A 77 0.26 10.34 -6.57
N TRP A 78 0.63 10.73 -7.79
CA TRP A 78 0.15 10.14 -9.04
C TRP A 78 0.48 8.67 -9.20
N ILE A 79 1.63 8.22 -8.68
CA ILE A 79 2.07 6.82 -8.81
C ILE A 79 1.10 5.85 -8.15
N PHE A 80 0.39 6.28 -7.10
CA PHE A 80 -0.63 5.47 -6.43
C PHE A 80 -2.04 5.89 -6.82
N LEU A 81 -2.29 7.19 -6.96
CA LEU A 81 -3.62 7.71 -7.27
C LEU A 81 -4.13 7.23 -8.64
N MET A 82 -3.29 7.25 -9.68
CA MET A 82 -3.73 6.83 -11.03
C MET A 82 -4.14 5.35 -11.10
N PRO A 83 -3.35 4.39 -10.57
CA PRO A 83 -3.78 3.00 -10.41
C PRO A 83 -5.09 2.84 -9.65
N VAL A 84 -5.26 3.55 -8.53
CA VAL A 84 -6.46 3.48 -7.70
C VAL A 84 -7.69 4.00 -8.45
N LEU A 85 -7.58 5.14 -9.14
CA LEU A 85 -8.66 5.70 -9.94
C LEU A 85 -9.05 4.78 -11.10
N LEU A 86 -8.06 4.23 -11.82
CA LEU A 86 -8.30 3.26 -12.88
C LEU A 86 -8.98 2.01 -12.35
N TYR A 87 -8.46 1.43 -11.27
CA TYR A 87 -9.06 0.28 -10.59
C TYR A 87 -10.51 0.57 -10.22
N TRP A 88 -10.78 1.72 -9.61
CA TRP A 88 -12.13 2.08 -9.17
C TRP A 88 -13.08 2.33 -10.34
N ALA A 89 -12.63 3.01 -11.39
CA ALA A 89 -13.42 3.18 -12.61
C ALA A 89 -13.82 1.83 -13.23
N LEU A 90 -12.89 0.88 -13.29
CA LEU A 90 -13.17 -0.47 -13.79
C LEU A 90 -14.11 -1.24 -12.87
N VAL A 91 -13.88 -1.21 -11.55
CA VAL A 91 -14.77 -1.85 -10.58
C VAL A 91 -16.20 -1.34 -10.77
N GLN A 92 -16.40 -0.02 -10.85
CA GLN A 92 -17.73 0.57 -10.99
C GLN A 92 -18.40 0.23 -12.34
N SER A 93 -17.60 0.10 -13.40
CA SER A 93 -18.08 -0.21 -14.75
C SER A 93 -18.49 -1.69 -14.91
N PHE A 94 -17.82 -2.62 -14.23
CA PHE A 94 -18.04 -4.06 -14.41
C PHE A 94 -18.73 -4.70 -13.20
N ARG A 95 -19.97 -5.16 -13.38
CA ARG A 95 -20.79 -5.79 -12.33
C ARG A 95 -20.05 -6.91 -11.58
N PRO A 96 -19.33 -7.85 -12.22
CA PRO A 96 -18.62 -8.91 -11.49
C PRO A 96 -17.57 -8.36 -10.52
N LEU A 97 -16.87 -7.28 -10.88
CA LEU A 97 -15.86 -6.66 -10.02
C LEU A 97 -16.51 -5.98 -8.81
N ARG A 98 -17.63 -5.25 -8.99
CA ARG A 98 -18.39 -4.67 -7.86
C ARG A 98 -18.83 -5.73 -6.86
N LEU A 99 -19.42 -6.83 -7.35
CA LEU A 99 -19.96 -7.89 -6.50
C LEU A 99 -18.87 -8.66 -5.74
N THR A 100 -17.64 -8.63 -6.24
CA THR A 100 -16.49 -9.33 -5.64
C THR A 100 -15.58 -8.41 -4.82
N THR A 101 -15.93 -7.12 -4.67
CA THR A 101 -15.23 -6.17 -3.82
C THR A 101 -15.60 -6.41 -2.35
N ALA A 102 -15.04 -7.48 -1.77
CA ALA A 102 -15.34 -7.88 -0.40
C ALA A 102 -14.40 -7.28 0.65
N TRP A 103 -13.30 -6.64 0.22
CA TRP A 103 -12.24 -6.14 1.10
C TRP A 103 -12.58 -4.80 1.76
N LEU A 104 -13.48 -4.00 1.17
CA LEU A 104 -13.85 -2.68 1.68
C LEU A 104 -14.87 -2.82 2.82
N ARG A 105 -14.37 -2.91 4.07
CA ARG A 105 -15.19 -3.06 5.28
C ARG A 105 -14.60 -2.31 6.45
N VAL A 106 -15.46 -1.81 7.34
CA VAL A 106 -15.07 -1.18 8.61
C VAL A 106 -14.41 -2.21 9.55
N GLY A 107 -14.95 -3.42 9.61
CA GLY A 107 -14.50 -4.48 10.51
C GLY A 107 -15.23 -4.48 11.86
N HIS A 108 -14.69 -5.22 12.82
CA HIS A 108 -15.22 -5.39 14.17
C HIS A 108 -14.13 -5.04 15.21
N PRO A 109 -13.78 -3.75 15.35
CA PRO A 109 -12.71 -3.35 16.25
C PRO A 109 -13.12 -3.53 17.71
N THR A 110 -12.16 -3.95 18.54
CA THR A 110 -12.29 -4.02 20.00
C THR A 110 -11.34 -3.02 20.66
N LEU A 111 -11.57 -2.69 21.94
CA LEU A 111 -10.70 -1.75 22.68
C LEU A 111 -9.20 -2.16 22.66
N PRO A 112 -8.82 -3.45 22.87
CA PRO A 112 -7.43 -3.86 22.75
C PRO A 112 -6.80 -3.56 21.38
N MET A 113 -7.58 -3.63 20.30
CA MET A 113 -7.09 -3.32 18.95
C MET A 113 -6.84 -1.82 18.78
N TRP A 114 -7.66 -0.97 19.41
CA TRP A 114 -7.43 0.47 19.43
C TRP A 114 -6.21 0.86 20.28
N ILE A 115 -6.02 0.19 21.42
CA ILE A 115 -4.81 0.37 22.25
C ILE A 115 -3.56 -0.06 21.48
N ALA A 116 -3.62 -1.19 20.78
CA ALA A 116 -2.55 -1.62 19.89
C ALA A 116 -2.28 -0.60 18.78
N ALA A 117 -3.32 -0.09 18.11
CA ALA A 117 -3.18 0.95 17.09
C ALA A 117 -2.53 2.24 17.62
N ALA A 118 -2.96 2.71 18.79
CA ALA A 118 -2.36 3.89 19.44
C ALA A 118 -0.89 3.64 19.81
N THR A 119 -0.58 2.46 20.33
CA THR A 119 0.81 2.06 20.67
C THR A 119 1.69 2.04 19.42
N VAL A 120 1.17 1.51 18.32
CA VAL A 120 1.85 1.45 17.03
C VAL A 120 2.06 2.84 16.44
N ALA A 121 1.06 3.72 16.51
CA ALA A 121 1.19 5.10 16.07
C ALA A 121 2.33 5.82 16.82
N VAL A 122 2.34 5.78 18.15
CA VAL A 122 3.41 6.38 18.97
C VAL A 122 4.77 5.74 18.69
N GLY A 123 4.84 4.41 18.67
CA GLY A 123 6.09 3.69 18.39
C GLY A 123 6.63 3.97 16.99
N SER A 124 5.75 4.13 16.00
CA SER A 124 6.14 4.48 14.63
C SER A 124 6.68 5.91 14.55
N ALA A 125 6.07 6.88 15.24
CA ALA A 125 6.54 8.26 15.30
C ALA A 125 7.96 8.34 15.89
N VAL A 126 8.19 7.65 17.02
CA VAL A 126 9.52 7.55 17.63
C VAL A 126 10.51 6.87 16.67
N SER A 127 10.10 5.78 16.02
CA SER A 127 10.95 5.05 15.08
C SER A 127 11.34 5.90 13.87
N LEU A 128 10.41 6.70 13.34
CA LEU A 128 10.66 7.63 12.23
C LEU A 128 11.61 8.75 12.64
N LEU A 129 11.46 9.32 13.84
CA LEU A 129 12.37 10.32 14.38
C LEU A 129 13.79 9.76 14.58
N LEU A 130 13.90 8.54 15.10
CA LEU A 130 15.18 7.85 15.27
C LEU A 130 15.81 7.52 13.91
N TRP A 131 15.04 7.01 12.96
CA TRP A 131 15.50 6.76 11.59
C TRP A 131 16.02 8.05 10.96
N PHE A 132 15.28 9.15 11.05
CA PHE A 132 15.69 10.44 10.50
C PHE A 132 17.01 10.93 11.11
N LYS A 133 17.14 10.89 12.44
CA LYS A 133 18.35 11.35 13.15
C LYS A 133 19.58 10.46 12.92
N LEU A 134 19.39 9.15 12.92
CA LEU A 134 20.48 8.17 12.89
C LEU A 134 20.91 7.81 11.45
N ALA A 135 19.96 7.61 10.56
CA ALA A 135 20.24 7.23 9.17
C ALA A 135 20.54 8.43 8.27
N ARG A 136 20.17 9.65 8.68
CA ARG A 136 20.38 10.91 7.94
C ARG A 136 20.00 10.79 6.45
N PRO A 137 18.76 10.36 6.16
CA PRO A 137 18.31 10.15 4.78
C PRO A 137 18.25 11.48 4.04
N ASP A 138 18.55 11.47 2.74
CA ASP A 138 18.22 12.61 1.87
C ASP A 138 16.70 12.65 1.66
N VAL A 139 16.09 13.69 2.25
CA VAL A 139 14.64 13.96 2.14
C VAL A 139 14.37 15.36 1.59
N THR A 140 15.36 15.98 0.95
CA THR A 140 15.26 17.37 0.47
C THR A 140 14.15 17.54 -0.56
N TRP A 141 13.93 16.55 -1.43
CA TRP A 141 12.88 16.64 -2.43
C TRP A 141 11.48 16.58 -1.81
N GLN A 142 11.27 15.78 -0.76
CA GLN A 142 9.99 15.70 -0.04
C GLN A 142 9.72 16.97 0.74
N ALA A 143 10.73 17.48 1.46
CA ALA A 143 10.61 18.74 2.20
C ALA A 143 10.32 19.92 1.27
N GLY A 144 10.93 19.93 0.08
CA GLY A 144 10.67 20.94 -0.96
C GLY A 144 9.25 20.94 -1.55
N LEU A 145 8.40 19.94 -1.22
CA LEU A 145 6.97 19.95 -1.57
C LEU A 145 6.12 20.71 -0.56
N ILE A 146 6.65 21.01 0.63
CA ILE A 146 5.92 21.72 1.68
C ILE A 146 5.88 23.22 1.33
N PRO A 147 4.70 23.82 1.14
CA PRO A 147 4.59 25.23 0.79
C PRO A 147 4.82 26.13 2.01
N THR A 148 5.33 27.35 1.78
CA THR A 148 5.47 28.38 2.83
C THR A 148 4.13 29.04 3.13
N TRP A 149 3.23 28.32 3.81
CA TRP A 149 1.89 28.79 4.18
C TRP A 149 1.78 29.11 5.67
N SER A 150 0.66 29.73 6.07
CA SER A 150 0.38 29.95 7.50
C SER A 150 0.21 28.63 8.25
N PRO A 151 0.52 28.57 9.56
CA PRO A 151 0.45 27.33 10.34
C PRO A 151 -0.91 26.62 10.24
N GLY A 152 -2.02 27.37 10.26
CA GLY A 152 -3.36 26.78 10.11
C GLY A 152 -3.59 26.08 8.76
N ARG A 153 -3.04 26.63 7.65
CA ARG A 153 -3.10 25.99 6.34
C ARG A 153 -2.22 24.75 6.26
N LEU A 154 -1.06 24.77 6.92
CA LEU A 154 -0.18 23.60 7.04
C LEU A 154 -0.84 22.46 7.82
N VAL A 155 -1.54 22.76 8.92
CA VAL A 155 -2.32 21.75 9.66
C VAL A 155 -3.38 21.11 8.76
N LEU A 156 -4.14 21.90 8.00
CA LEU A 156 -5.13 21.37 7.05
C LEU A 156 -4.48 20.52 5.94
N LEU A 157 -3.33 20.96 5.42
CA LEU A 157 -2.57 20.21 4.42
C LEU A 157 -2.06 18.88 4.98
N GLY A 158 -1.54 18.87 6.21
CA GLY A 158 -1.04 17.67 6.88
C GLY A 158 -2.13 16.65 7.16
N LEU A 159 -3.29 17.11 7.66
CA LEU A 159 -4.46 16.26 7.83
C LEU A 159 -4.94 15.69 6.48
N GLY A 160 -5.00 16.53 5.44
CA GLY A 160 -5.37 16.09 4.09
C GLY A 160 -4.40 15.06 3.53
N PHE A 161 -3.10 15.31 3.64
CA PHE A 161 -2.02 14.39 3.26
C PHE A 161 -2.17 13.05 3.97
N ALA A 162 -2.24 13.06 5.30
CA ALA A 162 -2.26 11.84 6.10
C ALA A 162 -3.50 10.98 5.84
N LEU A 163 -4.69 11.58 5.77
CA LEU A 163 -5.92 10.85 5.49
C LEU A 163 -5.94 10.30 4.05
N PHE A 164 -5.49 11.10 3.09
CA PHE A 164 -5.46 10.68 1.68
C PHE A 164 -4.45 9.57 1.44
N ASN A 165 -3.22 9.74 1.96
CA ASN A 165 -2.15 8.76 1.79
C ASN A 165 -2.51 7.43 2.44
N ALA A 166 -2.92 7.45 3.71
CA ALA A 166 -3.42 6.26 4.40
C ALA A 166 -4.56 5.59 3.64
N ALA A 167 -5.54 6.35 3.11
CA ALA A 167 -6.66 5.76 2.38
C ALA A 167 -6.19 5.01 1.12
N VAL A 168 -5.33 5.63 0.32
CA VAL A 168 -4.81 5.05 -0.92
C VAL A 168 -3.95 3.81 -0.63
N GLU A 169 -3.03 3.90 0.33
CA GLU A 169 -2.14 2.79 0.65
C GLU A 169 -2.87 1.64 1.34
N GLU A 170 -3.76 1.91 2.31
CA GLU A 170 -4.57 0.84 2.92
C GLU A 170 -5.43 0.12 1.89
N MET A 171 -5.99 0.85 0.91
CA MET A 171 -6.77 0.25 -0.18
C MET A 171 -5.94 -0.72 -1.00
N ILE A 172 -4.71 -0.34 -1.36
CA ILE A 172 -3.82 -1.17 -2.17
C ILE A 172 -3.39 -2.39 -1.38
N TRP A 173 -2.78 -2.19 -0.21
CA TRP A 173 -2.09 -3.27 0.49
C TRP A 173 -2.99 -4.08 1.42
N ARG A 174 -3.79 -3.43 2.27
CA ARG A 174 -4.66 -4.11 3.26
C ARG A 174 -6.03 -4.46 2.67
N GLY A 175 -6.44 -3.76 1.62
CA GLY A 175 -7.59 -4.06 0.79
C GLY A 175 -7.27 -5.14 -0.25
N VAL A 176 -6.83 -4.74 -1.43
CA VAL A 176 -6.73 -5.60 -2.62
C VAL A 176 -5.66 -6.70 -2.47
N VAL A 177 -4.42 -6.34 -2.12
CA VAL A 177 -3.31 -7.29 -2.00
C VAL A 177 -3.56 -8.31 -0.89
N PHE A 178 -3.87 -7.85 0.32
CA PHE A 178 -4.15 -8.75 1.45
C PHE A 178 -5.33 -9.68 1.13
N HIS A 179 -6.42 -9.15 0.55
CA HIS A 179 -7.58 -9.96 0.23
C HIS A 179 -7.26 -11.04 -0.81
N ALA A 180 -6.54 -10.72 -1.88
CA ALA A 180 -6.14 -11.71 -2.87
C ALA A 180 -5.24 -12.80 -2.25
N LEU A 181 -4.27 -12.42 -1.42
CA LEU A 181 -3.41 -13.36 -0.70
C LEU A 181 -4.21 -14.23 0.28
N GLU A 182 -5.17 -13.68 1.01
CA GLU A 182 -6.04 -14.44 1.92
C GLU A 182 -6.84 -15.54 1.19
N ARG A 183 -7.18 -15.34 -0.08
CA ARG A 183 -7.90 -16.32 -0.92
C ARG A 183 -7.06 -17.48 -1.40
N THR A 184 -5.73 -17.35 -1.37
CA THR A 184 -4.83 -18.44 -1.79
C THR A 184 -4.81 -19.63 -0.83
N GLY A 185 -5.38 -19.51 0.37
CA GLY A 185 -5.32 -20.54 1.41
C GLY A 185 -3.96 -20.63 2.12
N LEU A 186 -3.06 -19.67 1.90
CA LEU A 186 -1.81 -19.58 2.65
C LEU A 186 -2.07 -19.33 4.14
N PRO A 187 -1.19 -19.80 5.04
CA PRO A 187 -1.23 -19.41 6.45
C PRO A 187 -1.18 -17.89 6.62
N THR A 188 -1.92 -17.36 7.61
CA THR A 188 -2.00 -15.91 7.87
C THR A 188 -0.64 -15.24 7.94
N PHE A 189 0.36 -15.88 8.55
CA PHE A 189 1.69 -15.28 8.66
C PHE A 189 2.34 -15.03 7.29
N GLN A 190 2.10 -15.90 6.30
CA GLN A 190 2.64 -15.74 4.94
C GLN A 190 1.89 -14.63 4.19
N VAL A 191 0.57 -14.54 4.37
CA VAL A 191 -0.25 -13.45 3.83
C VAL A 191 0.26 -12.09 4.35
N VAL A 192 0.43 -11.97 5.67
CA VAL A 192 0.96 -10.77 6.32
C VAL A 192 2.36 -10.47 5.81
N LEU A 193 3.25 -11.46 5.77
CA LEU A 193 4.64 -11.27 5.34
C LEU A 193 4.74 -10.79 3.89
N MET A 194 4.06 -11.44 2.95
CA MET A 194 4.11 -11.07 1.53
C MET A 194 3.52 -9.68 1.29
N GLN A 195 2.39 -9.36 1.93
CA GLN A 195 1.81 -8.02 1.87
C GLN A 195 2.75 -6.98 2.47
N ALA A 196 3.35 -7.25 3.63
CA ALA A 196 4.25 -6.35 4.32
C ALA A 196 5.52 -6.06 3.51
N VAL A 197 6.15 -7.07 2.94
CA VAL A 197 7.34 -6.91 2.09
C VAL A 197 7.00 -6.12 0.83
N SER A 198 5.87 -6.41 0.16
CA SER A 198 5.45 -5.62 -1.01
C SER A 198 5.16 -4.15 -0.65
N PHE A 199 4.66 -3.88 0.56
CA PHE A 199 4.49 -2.52 1.08
C PHE A 199 5.82 -1.85 1.37
N GLY A 200 6.75 -2.51 2.05
CA GLY A 200 8.03 -1.90 2.36
C GLY A 200 8.88 -1.63 1.12
N VAL A 201 8.87 -2.51 0.13
CA VAL A 201 9.71 -2.37 -1.06
C VAL A 201 9.33 -1.17 -1.93
N VAL A 202 8.05 -0.78 -1.99
CA VAL A 202 7.67 0.47 -2.70
C VAL A 202 8.21 1.73 -2.03
N HIS A 203 8.64 1.64 -0.76
CA HIS A 203 9.26 2.74 -0.02
C HIS A 203 10.76 2.90 -0.30
N LEU A 204 11.38 2.09 -1.18
CA LEU A 204 12.80 2.23 -1.52
C LEU A 204 13.21 3.68 -1.83
N HIS A 205 12.35 4.40 -2.55
CA HIS A 205 12.50 5.82 -2.88
C HIS A 205 11.42 6.72 -2.23
N GLY A 206 10.65 6.16 -1.29
CA GLY A 206 9.56 6.82 -0.58
C GLY A 206 10.01 7.38 0.78
N PHE A 207 9.10 7.41 1.76
CA PHE A 207 9.41 7.80 3.13
C PHE A 207 8.84 6.76 4.11
N PRO A 208 9.66 6.11 4.95
CA PRO A 208 11.12 6.22 5.05
C PRO A 208 11.83 5.59 3.83
N SER A 209 12.93 6.20 3.38
CA SER A 209 13.69 5.79 2.19
C SER A 209 14.81 4.79 2.46
N GLY A 210 15.32 4.16 1.38
CA GLY A 210 16.48 3.28 1.40
C GLY A 210 16.19 1.89 2.00
N SER A 211 17.24 1.08 2.17
CA SER A 211 17.12 -0.30 2.68
C SER A 211 16.56 -0.37 4.10
N LEU A 212 17.00 0.54 4.98
CA LEU A 212 16.45 0.66 6.33
C LEU A 212 14.99 1.13 6.30
N GLY A 213 14.64 2.03 5.37
CA GLY A 213 13.25 2.43 5.13
C GLY A 213 12.36 1.27 4.70
N ILE A 214 12.84 0.41 3.78
CA ILE A 214 12.14 -0.84 3.39
C ILE A 214 11.88 -1.72 4.62
N LEU A 215 12.89 -1.90 5.49
CA LEU A 215 12.75 -2.73 6.69
C LEU A 215 11.71 -2.15 7.65
N LEU A 216 11.78 -0.84 7.94
CA LEU A 216 10.86 -0.16 8.83
C LEU A 216 9.42 -0.17 8.28
N ALA A 217 9.26 0.16 7.00
CA ALA A 217 7.96 0.12 6.33
C ALA A 217 7.40 -1.30 6.25
N SER A 218 8.24 -2.33 6.02
CA SER A 218 7.79 -3.73 6.06
C SER A 218 7.34 -4.14 7.47
N ALA A 219 8.09 -3.79 8.51
CA ALA A 219 7.71 -4.07 9.89
C ALA A 219 6.38 -3.39 10.26
N TYR A 220 6.23 -2.12 9.89
CA TYR A 220 5.00 -1.36 10.07
C TYR A 220 3.83 -1.99 9.31
N GLY A 221 4.03 -2.31 8.02
CA GLY A 221 3.06 -2.98 7.17
C GLY A 221 2.63 -4.34 7.71
N ALA A 222 3.52 -5.10 8.34
CA ALA A 222 3.19 -6.37 8.99
C ALA A 222 2.26 -6.15 10.20
N ILE A 223 2.56 -5.15 11.03
CA ILE A 223 1.72 -4.80 12.19
C ILE A 223 0.32 -4.36 11.71
N LEU A 224 0.24 -3.49 10.70
CA LEU A 224 -1.05 -3.09 10.11
C LEU A 224 -1.79 -4.27 9.47
N GLY A 225 -1.07 -5.19 8.82
CA GLY A 225 -1.63 -6.44 8.30
C GLY A 225 -2.24 -7.32 9.40
N VAL A 226 -1.61 -7.42 10.56
CA VAL A 226 -2.16 -8.12 11.74
C VAL A 226 -3.41 -7.40 12.25
N LEU A 227 -3.40 -6.07 12.36
CA LEU A 227 -4.58 -5.29 12.76
C LEU A 227 -5.74 -5.50 11.78
N ARG A 228 -5.48 -5.48 10.46
CA ARG A 228 -6.49 -5.82 9.44
C ARG A 228 -7.04 -7.22 9.64
N TRP A 229 -6.18 -8.20 9.88
CA TRP A 229 -6.61 -9.60 10.05
C TRP A 229 -7.49 -9.77 11.28
N GLN A 230 -7.08 -9.21 12.42
CA GLN A 230 -7.79 -9.29 13.69
C GLN A 230 -9.14 -8.56 13.64
N THR A 231 -9.18 -7.36 13.05
CA THR A 231 -10.39 -6.55 12.96
C THR A 231 -11.31 -6.97 11.82
N ARG A 232 -10.80 -7.71 10.82
CA ARG A 232 -11.49 -8.03 9.57
C ARG A 232 -11.99 -6.80 8.81
N GLY A 233 -11.28 -5.69 8.92
CA GLY A 233 -11.61 -4.43 8.25
C GLY A 233 -10.44 -3.47 8.18
N LEU A 234 -10.70 -2.31 7.59
CA LEU A 234 -9.68 -1.30 7.28
C LEU A 234 -9.67 -0.13 8.27
N LEU A 235 -10.69 0.05 9.11
CA LEU A 235 -10.81 1.26 9.93
C LEU A 235 -9.62 1.45 10.89
N VAL A 236 -9.28 0.41 11.65
CA VAL A 236 -8.17 0.49 12.63
C VAL A 236 -6.81 0.68 11.95
N PRO A 237 -6.41 -0.12 10.94
CA PRO A 237 -5.14 0.13 10.26
C PRO A 237 -5.12 1.47 9.54
N PHE A 238 -6.24 1.93 8.96
CA PHE A 238 -6.35 3.27 8.37
C PHE A 238 -6.08 4.39 9.38
N VAL A 239 -6.71 4.34 10.55
CA VAL A 239 -6.48 5.38 11.58
C VAL A 239 -5.05 5.32 12.10
N ALA A 240 -4.50 4.12 12.36
CA ALA A 240 -3.11 3.97 12.78
C ALA A 240 -2.15 4.57 11.74
N HIS A 241 -2.39 4.31 10.46
CA HIS A 241 -1.61 4.82 9.33
C HIS A 241 -1.70 6.35 9.21
N ALA A 242 -2.90 6.91 9.22
CA ALA A 242 -3.08 8.36 9.14
C ALA A 242 -2.35 9.08 10.30
N VAL A 243 -2.36 8.52 11.51
CA VAL A 243 -1.61 9.12 12.64
C VAL A 243 -0.10 9.05 12.42
N THR A 244 0.43 7.93 11.90
CA THR A 244 1.84 7.81 11.52
C THR A 244 2.23 8.81 10.43
N ASP A 245 1.37 9.02 9.43
CA ASP A 245 1.60 9.97 8.34
C ASP A 245 1.61 11.43 8.82
N LEU A 246 0.89 11.77 9.90
CA LEU A 246 1.03 13.08 10.53
C LEU A 246 2.43 13.29 11.07
N SER A 247 3.06 12.28 11.68
CA SER A 247 4.45 12.37 12.13
C SER A 247 5.44 12.53 10.97
N ILE A 248 5.18 11.88 9.82
CA ILE A 248 5.96 12.10 8.60
C ILE A 248 5.85 13.57 8.18
N PHE A 249 4.63 14.09 8.11
CA PHE A 249 4.38 15.46 7.69
C PHE A 249 5.01 16.50 8.63
N GLU A 250 4.96 16.26 9.94
CA GLU A 250 5.64 17.10 10.94
C GLU A 250 7.16 17.13 10.75
N ILE A 251 7.79 15.97 10.48
CA ILE A 251 9.23 15.90 10.17
C ILE A 251 9.54 16.73 8.91
N LEU A 252 8.70 16.63 7.87
CA LEU A 252 8.90 17.38 6.63
C LEU A 252 8.72 18.89 6.79
N ILE A 253 7.74 19.33 7.59
CA ILE A 253 7.57 20.76 7.93
C ILE A 253 8.81 21.29 8.63
N TYR A 254 9.30 20.57 9.65
CA TYR A 254 10.49 20.99 10.40
C TYR A 254 11.67 21.24 9.46
N LEU A 255 11.87 20.36 8.46
CA LEU A 255 12.96 20.49 7.49
C LEU A 255 12.74 21.53 6.40
N ALA A 256 11.49 21.88 6.09
CA ALA A 256 11.19 22.91 5.10
C ALA A 256 11.40 24.33 5.65
N HIS A 257 11.54 24.46 6.98
CA HIS A 257 11.64 25.75 7.68
C HIS A 257 12.94 25.94 8.48
N ASP A 258 13.82 24.93 8.53
CA ASP A 258 15.20 25.01 9.00
C ASP A 258 16.15 25.45 7.87
#